data_AF-A0A5C9E162-F1
#
_entry.id   AF-A0A5C9E162-F1
#
_cell.length_a   1.000
_cell.length_b   1.000
_cell.length_c   1.000
_cell.angle_alpha   90.00
_cell.angle_beta   90.00
_cell.angle_gamma   90.00
#
_symmetry.space_group_name_H-M   'P 1'
#
loop_
_entity.id
_entity.type
_entity.pdbx_description
1 polymer ?
#
loop_
_entity_poly.entity_id
_entity_poly.type
_entity_poly.pdbx_seq_one_letter_code
_entity_poly.pdbx_strand_id
1 'polypeptide(L)'
;MSSESHDSVPDSSDEEKFDVGSLFRGTATFTFVIEIVSLIMLLGSGVAYILSRSGLIETLNPDVAILLLLAGAMITLFFFMGTIGFFIRFNRKISKMVIGVGIGEVDLNRGRVKSVIVLYVLAIGLILIMGMYSYWLVYIYYLVDFVANSLSAFGLVLSFGIFLMAFLLQIVIIALGRTATRVVRAVLAEDV
;
A
#
# COMPACT_ATOMS: atom_id res chain seq x y z
N MET A 1 49.25 -33.65 32.98
CA MET A 1 49.16 -33.73 31.51
C MET A 1 47.67 -33.87 31.23
N SER A 2 46.98 -32.87 30.67
CA SER A 2 47.05 -32.41 29.27
C SER A 2 46.69 -33.57 28.32
N SER A 3 45.71 -33.50 27.44
CA SER A 3 44.75 -32.43 27.07
C SER A 3 43.34 -33.06 26.83
N GLU A 4 42.29 -32.46 26.28
CA GLU A 4 42.09 -31.18 25.56
C GLU A 4 40.62 -30.68 25.74
N SER A 5 40.24 -29.57 25.11
CA SER A 5 38.88 -28.99 25.14
C SER A 5 38.00 -29.46 23.98
N HIS A 6 36.72 -29.75 24.26
CA HIS A 6 35.65 -29.55 23.29
C HIS A 6 34.66 -28.54 23.86
N ASP A 7 35.08 -27.27 23.87
CA ASP A 7 34.13 -26.17 23.86
C ASP A 7 33.30 -26.29 22.59
N SER A 8 32.05 -26.71 22.72
CA SER A 8 31.05 -26.52 21.69
C SER A 8 30.78 -25.03 21.57
N VAL A 9 31.54 -24.35 20.71
CA VAL A 9 31.23 -23.00 20.25
C VAL A 9 29.79 -23.03 19.76
N PRO A 10 28.85 -22.28 20.38
CA PRO A 10 27.52 -22.15 19.83
C PRO A 10 27.66 -21.44 18.50
N ASP A 11 27.26 -22.10 17.43
CA ASP A 11 27.39 -21.62 16.07
C ASP A 11 26.58 -20.32 15.90
N SER A 12 27.25 -19.19 16.00
CA SER A 12 26.65 -17.85 15.91
C SER A 12 26.41 -17.43 14.46
N SER A 13 26.29 -18.39 13.54
CA SER A 13 25.95 -18.14 12.13
C SER A 13 24.45 -18.05 11.85
N ASP A 14 23.61 -17.93 12.89
CA ASP A 14 22.34 -17.19 12.82
C ASP A 14 22.62 -15.67 12.63
N GLU A 15 23.52 -15.33 11.69
CA GLU A 15 23.66 -13.97 11.19
C GLU A 15 22.31 -13.56 10.59
N GLU A 16 21.71 -12.49 11.11
CA GLU A 16 20.35 -12.07 10.79
C GLU A 16 20.13 -11.90 9.28
N LYS A 17 19.64 -12.96 8.62
CA LYS A 17 19.12 -12.93 7.25
C LYS A 17 17.85 -12.10 7.22
N PHE A 18 18.03 -10.77 7.22
CA PHE A 18 16.96 -9.80 7.16
C PHE A 18 16.25 -9.92 5.81
N ASP A 19 15.11 -10.63 5.77
CA ASP A 19 14.32 -10.85 4.55
C ASP A 19 13.61 -9.55 4.12
N VAL A 20 14.38 -8.68 3.48
CA VAL A 20 13.95 -7.48 2.77
C VAL A 20 12.81 -7.79 1.80
N GLY A 21 12.81 -8.98 1.18
CA GLY A 21 11.79 -9.42 0.22
C GLY A 21 10.43 -9.65 0.87
N SER A 22 10.38 -10.22 2.07
CA SER A 22 9.15 -10.36 2.86
C SER A 22 8.56 -9.00 3.23
N LEU A 23 9.40 -8.05 3.65
CA LEU A 23 8.98 -6.71 4.04
C LEU A 23 8.41 -5.94 2.85
N PHE A 24 9.10 -5.90 1.70
CA PHE A 24 8.56 -5.28 0.48
C PHE A 24 7.25 -5.93 0.03
N ARG A 25 7.12 -7.27 0.15
CA ARG A 25 5.88 -7.98 -0.20
C ARG A 25 4.74 -7.64 0.77
N GLY A 26 5.02 -7.57 2.06
CA GLY A 26 4.06 -7.19 3.10
C GLY A 26 3.57 -5.75 2.90
N THR A 27 4.50 -4.80 2.72
CA THR A 27 4.17 -3.39 2.48
C THR A 27 3.37 -3.21 1.19
N ALA A 28 3.77 -3.82 0.07
CA ALA A 28 3.03 -3.77 -1.18
C ALA A 28 1.61 -4.38 -1.07
N THR A 29 1.45 -5.44 -0.26
CA THR A 29 0.14 -6.06 -0.03
C THR A 29 -0.75 -5.15 0.82
N PHE A 30 -0.20 -4.54 1.88
CA PHE A 30 -0.94 -3.66 2.77
C PHE A 30 -1.38 -2.36 2.07
N THR A 31 -0.50 -1.73 1.30
CA THR A 31 -0.84 -0.51 0.55
C THR A 31 -1.89 -0.78 -0.55
N PHE A 32 -1.88 -1.97 -1.14
CA PHE A 32 -2.92 -2.43 -2.07
C PHE A 32 -4.28 -2.67 -1.40
N VAL A 33 -4.31 -3.19 -0.15
CA VAL A 33 -5.57 -3.25 0.62
C VAL A 33 -6.11 -1.84 0.90
N ILE A 34 -5.26 -0.91 1.33
CA ILE A 34 -5.65 0.48 1.58
C ILE A 34 -6.19 1.14 0.30
N GLU A 35 -5.53 0.94 -0.84
CA GLU A 35 -5.97 1.45 -2.14
C GLU A 35 -7.38 0.93 -2.50
N ILE A 36 -7.65 -0.37 -2.36
CA ILE A 36 -8.99 -0.90 -2.72
C ILE A 36 -10.06 -0.43 -1.71
N VAL A 37 -9.75 -0.41 -0.41
CA VAL A 37 -10.71 0.07 0.61
C VAL A 37 -11.05 1.54 0.40
N SER A 38 -10.05 2.39 0.12
CA SER A 38 -10.27 3.79 -0.20
C SER A 38 -11.00 3.98 -1.54
N LEU A 39 -10.76 3.14 -2.55
CA LEU A 39 -11.54 3.16 -3.79
C LEU A 39 -13.03 2.80 -3.56
N ILE A 40 -13.32 1.81 -2.72
CA ILE A 40 -14.71 1.47 -2.34
C ILE A 40 -15.37 2.64 -1.60
N MET A 41 -14.67 3.23 -0.62
CA MET A 41 -15.16 4.39 0.12
C MET A 41 -15.37 5.62 -0.78
N LEU A 42 -14.50 5.83 -1.77
CA LEU A 42 -14.60 6.90 -2.77
C LEU A 42 -15.85 6.73 -3.63
N LEU A 43 -16.09 5.51 -4.14
CA LEU A 43 -17.29 5.20 -4.93
C LEU A 43 -18.57 5.35 -4.11
N GLY A 44 -18.60 4.81 -2.88
CA GLY A 44 -19.76 4.92 -1.99
C GLY A 44 -20.08 6.37 -1.63
N SER A 45 -19.05 7.15 -1.27
CA SER A 45 -19.18 8.57 -0.95
C SER A 45 -19.59 9.41 -2.18
N GLY A 46 -19.06 9.09 -3.36
CA GLY A 46 -19.44 9.73 -4.62
C GLY A 46 -20.90 9.49 -4.99
N VAL A 47 -21.38 8.24 -4.88
CA VAL A 47 -22.80 7.91 -5.11
C VAL A 47 -23.70 8.62 -4.08
N ALA A 48 -23.32 8.60 -2.79
CA ALA A 48 -24.06 9.31 -1.74
C ALA A 48 -24.09 10.84 -1.95
N TYR A 49 -23.01 11.43 -2.46
CA TYR A 49 -22.93 12.85 -2.80
C TYR A 49 -23.87 13.23 -3.95
N ILE A 50 -23.88 12.42 -5.03
CA ILE A 50 -24.78 12.63 -6.18
C ILE A 50 -26.25 12.48 -5.75
N LEU A 51 -26.58 11.44 -4.99
CA LEU A 51 -27.94 11.22 -4.48
C LEU A 51 -28.40 12.36 -3.57
N SER A 52 -27.57 12.77 -2.61
CA SER A 52 -27.86 13.89 -1.70
C SER A 52 -28.10 15.21 -2.45
N ARG A 53 -27.36 15.47 -3.54
CA ARG A 53 -27.47 16.74 -4.29
C ARG A 53 -28.58 16.74 -5.35
N SER A 54 -29.08 15.56 -5.73
CA SER A 54 -30.14 15.40 -6.74
C SER A 54 -31.57 15.57 -6.19
N GLY A 55 -31.76 15.68 -4.87
CA GLY A 55 -33.08 15.81 -4.23
C GLY A 55 -33.96 14.56 -4.28
N LEU A 56 -33.54 13.51 -5.00
CA LEU A 56 -34.32 12.28 -5.22
C LEU A 56 -34.82 11.64 -3.92
N ILE A 57 -34.02 11.69 -2.85
CA ILE A 57 -34.32 11.09 -1.54
C ILE A 57 -35.59 11.71 -0.91
N GLU A 58 -35.81 13.02 -1.07
CA GLU A 58 -36.97 13.71 -0.48
C GLU A 58 -38.26 13.48 -1.25
N THR A 59 -38.15 13.20 -2.55
CA THR A 59 -39.29 12.88 -3.43
C THR A 59 -39.70 11.41 -3.43
N LEU A 60 -38.92 10.53 -2.79
CA LEU A 60 -39.13 9.10 -2.84
C LEU A 60 -40.12 8.61 -1.76
N ASN A 61 -41.03 7.72 -2.15
CA ASN A 61 -41.85 6.99 -1.19
C ASN A 61 -40.96 6.14 -0.25
N PRO A 62 -41.29 6.06 1.06
CA PRO A 62 -40.45 5.38 2.05
C PRO A 62 -40.19 3.90 1.72
N ASP A 63 -41.18 3.19 1.17
CA ASP A 63 -41.01 1.79 0.74
C ASP A 63 -39.97 1.64 -0.38
N VAL A 64 -39.93 2.59 -1.31
CA VAL A 64 -38.94 2.62 -2.40
C VAL A 64 -37.55 2.96 -1.87
N ALA A 65 -37.46 3.85 -0.88
CA ALA A 65 -36.20 4.15 -0.20
C ALA A 65 -35.65 2.93 0.56
N ILE A 66 -36.50 2.16 1.24
CA ILE A 66 -36.13 0.89 1.89
C ILE A 66 -35.66 -0.14 0.85
N LEU A 67 -36.37 -0.28 -0.27
CA LEU A 67 -35.96 -1.18 -1.35
C LEU A 67 -34.61 -0.80 -1.96
N LEU A 68 -34.36 0.49 -2.20
CA LEU A 68 -33.06 0.98 -2.69
C LEU A 68 -31.94 0.80 -1.67
N LEU A 69 -32.21 1.02 -0.38
CA LEU A 69 -31.26 0.74 0.70
C LEU A 69 -30.86 -0.75 0.70
N LEU A 70 -31.85 -1.64 0.63
CA LEU A 70 -31.64 -3.09 0.63
C LEU A 70 -30.86 -3.55 -0.61
N ALA A 71 -31.21 -3.04 -1.79
CA ALA A 71 -30.51 -3.31 -3.04
C ALA A 71 -29.06 -2.77 -3.01
N GLY A 72 -28.85 -1.54 -2.53
CA GLY A 72 -27.54 -0.93 -2.37
C GLY A 72 -26.64 -1.69 -1.39
N ALA A 73 -27.19 -2.17 -0.27
CA ALA A 73 -26.49 -3.05 0.66
C ALA A 73 -26.09 -4.38 -0.01
N MET A 74 -27.00 -4.99 -0.78
CA MET A 74 -26.74 -6.25 -1.50
C MET A 74 -25.62 -6.10 -2.55
N ILE A 75 -25.65 -5.01 -3.33
CA ILE A 75 -24.61 -4.66 -4.30
C ILE A 75 -23.27 -4.42 -3.60
N THR A 76 -23.27 -3.66 -2.49
CA THR A 76 -22.05 -3.38 -1.70
C THR A 76 -21.40 -4.66 -1.19
N LEU A 77 -22.20 -5.60 -0.68
CA LEU A 77 -21.73 -6.90 -0.20
C LEU A 77 -21.12 -7.73 -1.34
N PHE A 78 -21.73 -7.70 -2.53
CA PHE A 78 -21.21 -8.36 -3.73
C PHE A 78 -19.86 -7.76 -4.18
N PHE A 79 -19.73 -6.42 -4.19
CA PHE A 79 -18.45 -5.75 -4.47
C PHE A 79 -17.38 -6.08 -3.43
N PHE A 80 -17.71 -6.11 -2.14
CA PHE A 80 -16.76 -6.45 -1.08
C PHE A 80 -16.21 -7.88 -1.23
N MET A 81 -17.10 -8.83 -1.51
CA MET A 81 -16.75 -10.24 -1.72
C MET A 81 -15.97 -10.44 -3.03
N GLY A 82 -16.32 -9.74 -4.11
CA GLY A 82 -15.56 -9.69 -5.35
C GLY A 82 -14.16 -9.10 -5.18
N THR A 83 -14.03 -8.04 -4.37
CA THR A 83 -12.76 -7.42 -3.97
C THR A 83 -11.86 -8.41 -3.23
N ILE A 84 -12.39 -9.19 -2.29
CA ILE A 84 -11.62 -10.22 -1.58
C ILE A 84 -11.12 -11.30 -2.55
N GLY A 85 -11.98 -11.75 -3.47
CA GLY A 85 -11.59 -12.69 -4.53
C GLY A 85 -10.51 -12.15 -5.47
N PHE A 86 -10.60 -10.87 -5.84
CA PHE A 86 -9.57 -10.15 -6.59
C PHE A 86 -8.26 -10.06 -5.81
N PHE A 87 -8.32 -9.66 -4.53
CA PHE A 87 -7.16 -9.55 -3.64
C PHE A 87 -6.38 -10.86 -3.53
N ILE A 88 -7.05 -11.99 -3.27
CA ILE A 88 -6.41 -13.32 -3.19
C ILE A 88 -5.69 -13.66 -4.51
N ARG A 89 -6.31 -13.33 -5.65
CA ARG A 89 -5.74 -13.56 -6.99
C ARG A 89 -4.57 -12.62 -7.31
N PHE A 90 -4.63 -11.38 -6.84
CA PHE A 90 -3.66 -10.33 -7.12
C PHE A 90 -2.44 -10.40 -6.21
N ASN A 91 -2.59 -10.77 -4.93
CA ASN A 91 -1.48 -11.06 -4.02
C ASN A 91 -0.52 -12.12 -4.62
N ARG A 92 -1.08 -13.21 -5.17
CA ARG A 92 -0.32 -14.24 -5.91
C ARG A 92 0.40 -13.72 -7.17
N LYS A 93 -0.04 -12.59 -7.75
CA LYS A 93 0.63 -11.92 -8.88
C LYS A 93 1.68 -10.92 -8.41
N ILE A 94 1.41 -10.09 -7.40
CA ILE A 94 2.36 -9.13 -6.83
C ILE A 94 3.62 -9.86 -6.34
N SER A 95 3.45 -11.00 -5.64
CA SER A 95 4.57 -11.85 -5.21
C SER A 95 5.48 -12.34 -6.34
N LYS A 96 5.01 -12.36 -7.60
CA LYS A 96 5.79 -12.72 -8.80
C LYS A 96 6.27 -11.52 -9.61
N MET A 97 5.68 -10.34 -9.43
CA MET A 97 6.02 -9.12 -10.17
C MET A 97 7.03 -8.24 -9.43
N VAL A 98 7.05 -8.29 -8.09
CA VAL A 98 8.00 -7.55 -7.25
C VAL A 98 9.36 -8.27 -7.19
N ILE A 99 9.38 -9.60 -7.26
CA ILE A 99 10.61 -10.40 -7.24
C ILE A 99 10.99 -10.79 -8.66
N GLY A 100 11.97 -10.09 -9.23
CA GLY A 100 12.65 -10.56 -10.44
C GLY A 100 13.41 -11.84 -10.14
N VAL A 101 13.17 -12.89 -10.93
CA VAL A 101 13.71 -14.26 -10.77
C VAL A 101 15.18 -14.25 -10.31
N GLY A 102 15.45 -14.71 -9.09
CA GLY A 102 16.81 -14.88 -8.56
C GLY A 102 17.27 -13.91 -7.47
N ILE A 103 16.37 -13.19 -6.77
CA ILE A 103 16.73 -12.43 -5.54
C ILE A 103 15.84 -12.88 -4.38
N GLY A 104 16.18 -14.06 -3.83
CA GLY A 104 15.58 -14.60 -2.60
C GLY A 104 16.42 -14.28 -1.35
N GLU A 105 17.74 -14.20 -1.51
CA GLU A 105 18.68 -13.89 -0.44
C GLU A 105 19.66 -12.84 -0.99
N VAL A 106 19.66 -11.64 -0.42
CA VAL A 106 20.72 -10.64 -0.63
C VAL A 106 21.54 -10.61 0.63
N ASP A 107 22.81 -10.94 0.52
CA ASP A 107 23.75 -10.81 1.62
C ASP A 107 23.93 -9.31 1.96
N LEU A 108 23.43 -8.89 3.12
CA LEU A 108 23.49 -7.50 3.58
C LEU A 108 24.88 -7.09 4.07
N ASN A 109 25.83 -8.02 4.17
CA ASN A 109 27.15 -7.77 4.75
C ASN A 109 28.06 -6.90 3.85
N ARG A 110 27.72 -6.74 2.56
CA ARG A 110 28.39 -5.78 1.66
C ARG A 110 27.98 -4.34 1.99
N GLY A 111 28.83 -3.63 2.75
CA GLY A 111 28.58 -2.26 3.22
C GLY A 111 28.14 -1.24 2.16
N ARG A 112 28.58 -1.36 0.90
CA ARG A 112 28.10 -0.51 -0.22
C ARG A 112 26.59 -0.67 -0.48
N VAL A 113 26.07 -1.90 -0.39
CA VAL A 113 24.64 -2.21 -0.59
C VAL A 113 23.80 -1.59 0.53
N LYS A 114 24.28 -1.68 1.78
CA LYS A 114 23.61 -1.09 2.96
C LYS A 114 23.43 0.42 2.82
N SER A 115 24.46 1.16 2.41
CA SER A 115 24.37 2.62 2.19
C SER A 115 23.35 3.01 1.11
N VAL A 116 23.30 2.25 0.00
CA VAL A 116 22.34 2.49 -1.09
C VAL A 116 20.90 2.22 -0.63
N ILE A 117 20.67 1.15 0.12
CA ILE A 117 19.34 0.83 0.68
C ILE A 117 18.88 1.93 1.64
N VAL A 118 19.76 2.41 2.54
CA VAL A 118 19.43 3.49 3.49
C VAL A 118 19.07 4.79 2.75
N LEU A 119 19.82 5.17 1.71
CA LEU A 119 19.53 6.34 0.89
C LEU A 119 18.14 6.23 0.23
N TYR A 120 17.80 5.04 -0.32
CA TYR A 120 16.48 4.81 -0.91
C TYR A 120 15.35 4.86 0.12
N VAL A 121 15.49 4.21 1.28
CA VAL A 121 14.48 4.26 2.35
C VAL A 121 14.24 5.69 2.83
N LEU A 122 15.31 6.49 2.97
CA LEU A 122 15.21 7.90 3.31
C LEU A 122 14.48 8.71 2.22
N ALA A 123 14.77 8.44 0.94
CA ALA A 123 14.04 9.07 -0.17
C ALA A 123 12.55 8.71 -0.20
N ILE A 124 12.18 7.45 0.09
CA ILE A 124 10.75 7.04 0.25
C ILE A 124 10.10 7.86 1.36
N GLY A 125 10.72 7.91 2.53
CA GLY A 125 10.19 8.64 3.69
C GLY A 125 9.96 10.12 3.37
N LEU A 126 10.92 10.75 2.70
CA LEU A 126 10.85 12.16 2.31
C LEU A 126 9.74 12.40 1.25
N ILE A 127 9.60 11.54 0.24
CA ILE A 127 8.50 11.59 -0.73
C ILE A 127 7.14 11.42 -0.04
N LEU A 128 7.03 10.50 0.92
CA LEU A 128 5.77 10.22 1.63
C LEU A 128 5.37 11.38 2.57
N ILE A 129 6.33 11.98 3.27
CA ILE A 129 6.11 13.19 4.07
C ILE A 129 5.69 14.37 3.18
N MET A 130 6.42 14.60 2.08
CA MET A 130 6.08 15.63 1.09
C MET A 130 4.67 15.43 0.51
N GLY A 131 4.31 14.20 0.14
CA GLY A 131 2.99 13.86 -0.39
C GLY A 131 1.87 14.11 0.62
N MET A 132 2.06 13.64 1.87
CA MET A 132 1.09 13.84 2.95
C MET A 132 0.90 15.32 3.27
N TYR A 133 1.99 16.09 3.35
CA TYR A 133 1.95 17.53 3.57
C TYR A 133 1.30 18.28 2.39
N SER A 134 1.61 17.89 1.15
CA SER A 134 0.97 18.47 -0.05
C SER A 134 -0.54 18.23 -0.04
N TYR A 135 -0.98 17.02 0.30
CA TYR A 135 -2.40 16.70 0.43
C TYR A 135 -3.07 17.51 1.56
N TRP A 136 -2.40 17.66 2.71
CA TRP A 136 -2.89 18.50 3.81
C TRP A 136 -3.07 19.98 3.42
N LEU A 137 -2.15 20.54 2.63
CA LEU A 137 -2.28 21.89 2.08
C LEU A 137 -3.46 22.00 1.12
N VAL A 138 -3.60 21.05 0.19
CA VAL A 138 -4.76 21.03 -0.74
C VAL A 138 -6.07 20.90 0.03
N TYR A 139 -6.10 20.10 1.11
CA TYR A 139 -7.24 19.98 1.99
C TYR A 139 -7.63 21.34 2.60
N ILE A 140 -6.70 22.00 3.31
CA ILE A 140 -6.97 23.27 3.99
C ILE A 140 -7.36 24.39 3.01
N TYR A 141 -6.61 24.58 1.93
CA TYR A 141 -6.74 25.78 1.09
C TYR A 141 -7.83 25.68 0.01
N TYR A 142 -8.27 24.47 -0.37
CA TYR A 142 -9.20 24.29 -1.49
C TYR A 142 -10.40 23.38 -1.18
N LEU A 143 -10.32 22.50 -0.18
CA LEU A 143 -11.35 21.47 0.04
C LEU A 143 -12.15 21.69 1.33
N VAL A 144 -11.66 22.46 2.31
CA VAL A 144 -12.40 22.76 3.56
C VAL A 144 -13.80 23.31 3.29
N ASP A 145 -13.94 24.33 2.43
CA ASP A 145 -15.25 24.95 2.14
C ASP A 145 -16.20 24.01 1.39
N PHE A 146 -15.67 23.19 0.49
CA PHE A 146 -16.41 22.16 -0.24
C PHE A 146 -16.94 21.06 0.70
N VAL A 147 -16.15 20.71 1.72
CA VAL A 147 -16.40 19.62 2.64
C VAL A 147 -17.26 20.03 3.84
N ALA A 148 -17.16 21.26 4.31
CA ALA A 148 -17.86 21.77 5.50
C ALA A 148 -19.39 21.61 5.44
N ASN A 149 -19.96 21.57 4.22
CA ASN A 149 -21.40 21.54 3.98
C ASN A 149 -21.97 20.13 3.70
N SER A 150 -21.14 19.07 3.65
CA SER A 150 -21.62 17.73 3.28
C SER A 150 -20.74 16.59 3.80
N LEU A 151 -21.34 15.68 4.56
CA LEU A 151 -20.65 14.48 5.08
C LEU A 151 -20.19 13.53 3.95
N SER A 152 -20.95 13.45 2.85
CA SER A 152 -20.54 12.67 1.68
C SER A 152 -19.42 13.35 0.88
N ALA A 153 -19.34 14.69 0.88
CA ALA A 153 -18.17 15.40 0.37
C ALA A 153 -16.92 15.14 1.22
N PHE A 154 -17.03 15.11 2.56
CA PHE A 154 -15.94 14.70 3.45
C PHE A 154 -15.43 13.29 3.11
N GLY A 155 -16.35 12.32 3.03
CA GLY A 155 -16.02 10.94 2.68
C GLY A 155 -15.33 10.81 1.31
N LEU A 156 -15.81 11.54 0.31
CA LEU A 156 -15.25 11.57 -1.04
C LEU A 156 -13.81 12.11 -1.02
N VAL A 157 -13.60 13.30 -0.43
CA VAL A 157 -12.29 13.95 -0.35
C VAL A 157 -11.29 13.09 0.41
N LEU A 158 -11.66 12.62 1.61
CA LEU A 158 -10.79 11.78 2.44
C LEU A 158 -10.38 10.49 1.71
N SER A 159 -11.35 9.82 1.08
CA SER A 159 -11.10 8.59 0.32
C SER A 159 -10.18 8.83 -0.87
N PHE A 160 -10.37 9.94 -1.59
CA PHE A 160 -9.50 10.32 -2.71
C PHE A 160 -8.06 10.58 -2.25
N GLY A 161 -7.87 11.26 -1.12
CA GLY A 161 -6.54 11.47 -0.54
C GLY A 161 -5.83 10.18 -0.15
N ILE A 162 -6.52 9.28 0.55
CA ILE A 162 -5.98 7.97 0.94
C ILE A 162 -5.63 7.14 -0.30
N PHE A 163 -6.51 7.12 -1.30
CA PHE A 163 -6.29 6.41 -2.57
C PHE A 163 -5.04 6.94 -3.29
N LEU A 164 -4.93 8.27 -3.46
CA LEU A 164 -3.80 8.90 -4.15
C LEU A 164 -2.48 8.65 -3.43
N MET A 165 -2.46 8.73 -2.09
CA MET A 165 -1.27 8.42 -1.29
C MET A 165 -0.87 6.93 -1.36
N ALA A 166 -1.84 6.01 -1.32
CA ALA A 166 -1.58 4.58 -1.45
C ALA A 166 -1.03 4.22 -2.85
N PHE A 167 -1.61 4.80 -3.90
CA PHE A 167 -1.17 4.64 -5.29
C PHE A 167 0.25 5.19 -5.52
N LEU A 168 0.56 6.38 -5.00
CA LEU A 168 1.88 7.00 -5.09
C LEU A 168 2.94 6.13 -4.37
N LEU A 169 2.62 5.63 -3.18
CA LEU A 169 3.50 4.71 -2.44
C LEU A 169 3.73 3.39 -3.19
N GLN A 170 2.71 2.83 -3.87
CA GLN A 170 2.91 1.64 -4.73
C GLN A 170 3.84 1.92 -5.91
N ILE A 171 3.69 3.04 -6.61
CA ILE A 171 4.59 3.43 -7.71
C ILE A 171 6.04 3.48 -7.22
N VAL A 172 6.27 4.12 -6.07
CA VAL A 172 7.60 4.20 -5.44
C VAL A 172 8.14 2.81 -5.07
N ILE A 173 7.34 1.96 -4.43
CA ILE A 173 7.73 0.59 -4.08
C ILE A 173 8.09 -0.24 -5.33
N ILE A 174 7.31 -0.14 -6.41
CA ILE A 174 7.56 -0.88 -7.65
C ILE A 174 8.82 -0.37 -8.37
N ALA A 175 9.00 0.95 -8.44
CA ALA A 175 10.18 1.55 -9.04
C ALA A 175 11.46 1.16 -8.27
N LEU A 176 11.41 1.17 -6.95
CA LEU A 176 12.55 0.84 -6.10
C LEU A 176 12.84 -0.66 -6.03
N GLY A 177 11.82 -1.53 -5.95
CA GLY A 177 12.02 -2.98 -6.04
C GLY A 177 12.74 -3.38 -7.33
N ARG A 178 12.39 -2.75 -8.46
CA ARG A 178 13.09 -2.94 -9.75
C ARG A 178 14.50 -2.36 -9.76
N THR A 179 14.71 -1.20 -9.13
CA THR A 179 16.01 -0.51 -9.15
C THR A 179 17.02 -1.15 -8.21
N ALA A 180 16.62 -1.46 -6.97
CA ALA A 180 17.41 -2.23 -6.02
C ALA A 180 17.81 -3.60 -6.61
N THR A 181 16.88 -4.31 -7.27
CA THR A 181 17.15 -5.55 -8.01
C THR A 181 18.27 -5.38 -9.05
N ARG A 182 18.31 -4.26 -9.78
CA ARG A 182 19.37 -3.99 -10.77
C ARG A 182 20.70 -3.64 -10.10
N VAL A 183 20.70 -2.75 -9.10
CA VAL A 183 21.94 -2.30 -8.43
C VAL A 183 22.60 -3.44 -7.66
N VAL A 184 21.82 -4.25 -6.94
CA VAL A 184 22.34 -5.45 -6.24
C VAL A 184 22.96 -6.43 -7.23
N ARG A 185 22.31 -6.70 -8.38
CA ARG A 185 22.90 -7.55 -9.43
C ARG A 185 24.17 -6.97 -10.04
N ALA A 186 24.21 -5.66 -10.29
CA ALA A 186 25.41 -5.00 -10.82
C ALA A 186 26.58 -5.15 -9.85
N VAL A 187 26.39 -4.81 -8.57
CA VAL A 187 27.42 -4.91 -7.52
C VAL A 187 27.83 -6.36 -7.23
N LEU A 188 26.93 -7.34 -7.40
CA LEU A 188 27.28 -8.76 -7.29
C LEU A 188 28.06 -9.28 -8.51
N ALA A 189 27.76 -8.80 -9.71
CA ALA A 189 28.45 -9.18 -10.94
C ALA A 189 29.82 -8.49 -11.12
N GLU A 190 30.09 -7.43 -10.35
CA GLU A 190 31.36 -6.69 -10.37
C GLU A 190 32.45 -7.33 -9.47
N ASP A 191 32.06 -8.32 -8.64
CA ASP A 191 32.94 -9.08 -7.74
C ASP A 191 33.17 -10.55 -8.22
N VAL A 192 33.01 -10.81 -9.53
CA VAL A 192 33.30 -12.10 -10.20
C VAL A 192 34.26 -11.89 -11.37
#